data_AF-A0A7Y5V3N8-F1
#
_entry.id   AF-A0A7Y5V3N8-F1
#
_cell.length_a   1.000
_cell.length_b   1.000
_cell.length_c   1.000
_cell.angle_alpha   90.00
_cell.angle_beta   90.00
_cell.angle_gamma   90.00
#
_symmetry.space_group_name_H-M   'P 1'
#
loop_
_entity.id
_entity.type
_entity.pdbx_description
1 polymer ?
#
loop_
_entity_poly.entity_id
_entity_poly.type
_entity_poly.pdbx_seq_one_letter_code
_entity_poly.pdbx_strand_id
1 'polypeptide(L)'
;MQIIEMAMGDRVPDPLVDAEVYAPTLERTSRIPGSLTIDLAGVPADLGAEVRHSVIHDVHNIGWWAGNLEHPRLGALDDLTVYNVGWQSTDRGHGHGLYTQNYGSAGVKRIDRCAFIAGFGLAWKIYGETPADQPNKISGYTVRNTISVGDVIVGGRYQGAEDVVIEDCVFVGTVMLGYLGRNKRVTFRRNLVIGNLDFRPGDDLVVEDNTIVVLPPYRRAGVTYGPGNFGWKAEALASYANPTVRGNRVYTDAPSVAFNGWTLLHATLNKGLAAW
;
A
#
# COMPACT_ATOMS: atom_id res chain seq x y z
N MET A 1 -10.25 -25.00 8.59
CA MET A 1 -9.28 -23.92 8.83
C MET A 1 -8.22 -24.43 9.79
N GLN A 2 -6.96 -24.52 9.34
CA GLN A 2 -5.80 -24.87 10.17
C GLN A 2 -5.41 -23.68 11.05
N ILE A 3 -4.97 -23.91 12.28
CA ILE A 3 -4.44 -22.85 13.16
C ILE A 3 -2.92 -23.01 13.25
N ILE A 4 -2.19 -21.91 13.03
CA ILE A 4 -0.73 -21.85 13.06
C ILE A 4 -0.33 -20.75 14.04
N GLU A 5 0.16 -21.17 15.20
CA GLU A 5 0.78 -20.29 16.18
C GLU A 5 2.26 -20.12 15.82
N MET A 6 2.64 -18.89 15.51
CA MET A 6 3.99 -18.52 15.10
C MET A 6 4.87 -18.19 16.32
N ALA A 7 6.08 -18.73 16.33
CA ALA A 7 7.16 -18.34 17.21
C ALA A 7 8.31 -17.66 16.44
N MET A 8 9.26 -17.07 17.17
CA MET A 8 10.41 -16.41 16.56
C MET A 8 11.23 -17.40 15.74
N GLY A 9 11.42 -17.10 14.45
CA GLY A 9 12.17 -17.94 13.51
C GLY A 9 11.32 -18.92 12.70
N ASP A 10 10.03 -19.05 13.03
CA ASP A 10 9.11 -19.86 12.25
C ASP A 10 8.91 -19.29 10.84
N ARG A 11 8.56 -20.18 9.92
CA ARG A 11 8.17 -19.82 8.56
C ARG A 11 6.72 -20.20 8.35
N VAL A 12 5.99 -19.32 7.68
CA VAL A 12 4.64 -19.64 7.21
C VAL A 12 4.76 -20.77 6.16
N PRO A 13 3.92 -21.81 6.22
CA PRO A 13 3.89 -22.85 5.19
C PRO A 13 3.70 -22.27 3.78
N ASP A 14 4.26 -22.96 2.79
CA ASP A 14 4.13 -22.61 1.38
C ASP A 14 3.77 -23.88 0.57
N PRO A 15 2.56 -23.96 -0.01
CA PRO A 15 1.49 -22.95 0.02
C PRO A 15 0.82 -22.84 1.41
N LEU A 16 0.28 -21.66 1.73
CA LEU A 16 -0.64 -21.46 2.86
C LEU A 16 -2.08 -21.50 2.35
N VAL A 17 -2.89 -22.46 2.80
CA VAL A 17 -4.28 -22.61 2.35
C VAL A 17 -5.20 -22.92 3.52
N ASP A 18 -6.35 -22.24 3.58
CA ASP A 18 -7.41 -22.47 4.58
C ASP A 18 -6.86 -22.42 6.02
N ALA A 19 -6.09 -21.37 6.35
CA ALA A 19 -5.37 -21.28 7.61
C ALA A 19 -5.47 -19.91 8.30
N GLU A 20 -5.49 -19.94 9.63
CA GLU A 20 -5.31 -18.81 10.54
C GLU A 20 -3.88 -18.83 11.07
N VAL A 21 -3.17 -17.71 10.94
CA VAL A 21 -1.79 -17.55 11.39
C VAL A 21 -1.73 -16.38 12.36
N TYR A 22 -1.19 -16.61 13.55
CA TYR A 22 -1.00 -15.55 14.55
C TYR A 22 0.23 -15.75 15.41
N ALA A 23 0.70 -14.70 16.10
CA ALA A 23 1.68 -14.86 17.17
C ALA A 23 1.02 -14.59 18.53
N PRO A 24 1.29 -15.41 19.56
CA PRO A 24 0.64 -15.32 20.87
C PRO A 24 1.10 -14.09 21.67
N THR A 25 2.26 -13.52 21.32
CA THR A 25 2.83 -12.36 22.00
C THR A 25 3.38 -11.33 21.01
N LEU A 26 2.91 -10.10 21.13
CA LEU A 26 3.43 -8.90 20.46
C LEU A 26 4.11 -7.97 21.48
N GLU A 27 4.84 -8.57 22.44
CA GLU A 27 5.43 -7.80 23.53
C GLU A 27 6.69 -7.06 23.10
N ARG A 28 6.70 -5.75 23.38
CA ARG A 28 7.86 -4.90 23.18
C ARG A 28 8.68 -4.87 24.48
N THR A 29 9.95 -5.26 24.40
CA THR A 29 10.78 -5.39 25.62
C THR A 29 11.56 -4.11 26.02
N SER A 30 11.62 -3.07 25.17
CA SER A 30 12.21 -1.75 25.51
C SER A 30 11.36 -0.57 24.99
N ARG A 31 11.82 0.69 25.20
CA ARG A 31 11.15 1.93 24.75
C ARG A 31 11.89 2.70 23.63
N ILE A 32 12.84 2.06 22.96
CA ILE A 32 13.66 2.67 21.90
C ILE A 32 12.79 3.06 20.68
N PRO A 33 12.88 4.30 20.15
CA PRO A 33 12.14 4.67 18.95
C PRO A 33 12.66 3.95 17.69
N GLY A 34 11.82 3.84 16.66
CA GLY A 34 12.22 3.35 15.33
C GLY A 34 11.75 1.92 15.01
N SER A 35 12.09 1.49 13.78
CA SER A 35 11.63 0.23 13.17
C SER A 35 12.58 -0.95 13.30
N LEU A 36 13.79 -0.73 13.84
CA LEU A 36 14.88 -1.71 13.94
C LEU A 36 15.45 -1.71 15.36
N THR A 37 14.58 -1.93 16.33
CA THR A 37 14.97 -1.84 17.73
C THR A 37 15.44 -3.22 18.21
N ILE A 38 16.60 -3.27 18.89
CA ILE A 38 17.28 -4.51 19.33
C ILE A 38 16.44 -5.38 20.28
N ASP A 39 15.36 -4.81 20.81
CA ASP A 39 14.39 -5.36 21.76
C ASP A 39 13.15 -5.97 21.08
N LEU A 40 13.04 -5.90 19.75
CA LEU A 40 12.00 -6.62 19.00
C LEU A 40 12.43 -8.08 18.90
N ALA A 41 11.99 -8.90 19.85
CA ALA A 41 11.88 -10.36 19.68
C ALA A 41 10.71 -10.67 18.73
N GLY A 42 10.73 -10.04 17.56
CA GLY A 42 9.61 -10.01 16.65
C GLY A 42 9.33 -11.38 16.06
N VAL A 43 8.05 -11.74 16.00
CA VAL A 43 7.50 -12.83 15.20
C VAL A 43 6.95 -12.25 13.89
N PRO A 44 7.77 -12.12 12.82
CA PRO A 44 7.28 -11.77 11.49
C PRO A 44 6.65 -13.00 10.80
N ALA A 45 5.74 -12.75 9.87
CA ALA A 45 5.20 -13.77 8.97
C ALA A 45 5.78 -13.58 7.56
N ASP A 46 6.76 -14.39 7.21
CA ASP A 46 7.32 -14.41 5.85
C ASP A 46 6.52 -15.36 4.96
N LEU A 47 5.83 -14.79 3.98
CA LEU A 47 4.98 -15.53 3.05
C LEU A 47 5.78 -16.23 1.95
N GLY A 48 5.24 -17.38 1.55
CA GLY A 48 5.66 -18.17 0.40
C GLY A 48 5.21 -17.62 -0.94
N ALA A 49 5.16 -18.48 -1.95
CA ALA A 49 4.66 -18.15 -3.28
C ALA A 49 3.13 -17.98 -3.27
N GLU A 50 2.40 -18.86 -2.58
CA GLU A 50 0.94 -18.91 -2.63
C GLU A 50 0.28 -18.85 -1.26
N VAL A 51 -0.72 -17.96 -1.12
CA VAL A 51 -1.59 -17.86 0.05
C VAL A 51 -3.05 -17.78 -0.41
N ARG A 52 -3.92 -18.64 0.14
CA ARG A 52 -5.33 -18.73 -0.25
C ARG A 52 -6.27 -18.96 0.94
N HIS A 53 -7.38 -18.23 0.99
CA HIS A 53 -8.46 -18.39 2.00
C HIS A 53 -7.92 -18.39 3.44
N SER A 54 -7.09 -17.40 3.76
CA SER A 54 -6.34 -17.38 5.01
C SER A 54 -6.53 -16.08 5.77
N VAL A 55 -6.26 -16.15 7.07
CA VAL A 55 -6.25 -15.00 7.96
C VAL A 55 -4.88 -14.92 8.63
N ILE A 56 -4.28 -13.73 8.64
CA ILE A 56 -3.02 -13.48 9.37
C ILE A 56 -3.20 -12.28 10.28
N HIS A 57 -2.97 -12.45 11.58
CA HIS A 57 -3.12 -11.39 12.55
C HIS A 57 -2.15 -11.51 13.71
N ASP A 58 -2.07 -10.48 14.55
CA ASP A 58 -1.23 -10.48 15.75
C ASP A 58 0.24 -10.85 15.46
N VAL A 59 0.78 -10.42 14.31
CA VAL A 59 2.19 -10.58 13.94
C VAL A 59 2.87 -9.21 13.80
N HIS A 60 4.20 -9.17 13.90
CA HIS A 60 4.93 -7.91 13.88
C HIS A 60 4.98 -7.28 12.48
N ASN A 61 5.14 -8.11 11.46
CA ASN A 61 5.27 -7.66 10.08
C ASN A 61 4.98 -8.84 9.15
N ILE A 62 4.41 -8.55 7.98
CA ILE A 62 4.21 -9.57 6.95
C ILE A 62 5.14 -9.26 5.77
N GLY A 63 6.02 -10.19 5.43
CA GLY A 63 6.98 -10.08 4.35
C GLY A 63 6.60 -10.96 3.15
N TRP A 64 6.61 -10.41 1.94
CA TRP A 64 6.50 -11.20 0.71
C TRP A 64 7.61 -10.84 -0.27
N TRP A 65 8.75 -11.47 -0.08
CA TRP A 65 10.02 -11.05 -0.69
C TRP A 65 10.15 -11.48 -2.16
N ALA A 66 11.05 -10.82 -2.91
CA ALA A 66 11.26 -11.07 -4.34
C ALA A 66 12.03 -12.37 -4.66
N GLY A 67 12.64 -13.01 -3.66
CA GLY A 67 13.63 -14.06 -3.89
C GLY A 67 14.93 -13.48 -4.47
N ASN A 68 15.52 -14.19 -5.44
CA ASN A 68 16.69 -13.71 -6.20
C ASN A 68 16.39 -13.78 -7.71
N LEU A 69 17.30 -13.30 -8.57
CA LEU A 69 17.05 -13.23 -10.01
C LEU A 69 16.97 -14.60 -10.70
N GLU A 70 17.68 -15.60 -10.18
CA GLU A 70 17.68 -16.98 -10.72
C GLU A 70 16.44 -17.76 -10.25
N HIS A 71 15.97 -17.44 -9.06
CA HIS A 71 14.83 -18.03 -8.37
C HIS A 71 13.90 -16.91 -7.86
N PRO A 72 13.19 -16.23 -8.78
CA PRO A 72 12.24 -15.19 -8.41
C PRO A 72 11.10 -15.84 -7.60
N ARG A 73 10.74 -15.23 -6.48
CA ARG A 73 9.58 -15.65 -5.69
C ARG A 73 8.35 -14.96 -6.25
N LEU A 74 7.74 -15.57 -7.26
CA LEU A 74 6.46 -15.17 -7.83
C LEU A 74 5.29 -15.77 -7.05
N GLY A 75 4.07 -15.32 -7.33
CA GLY A 75 2.86 -16.04 -6.92
C GLY A 75 1.68 -15.13 -6.63
N ALA A 76 0.76 -15.62 -5.80
CA ALA A 76 -0.53 -14.99 -5.57
C ALA A 76 -0.94 -15.01 -4.10
N LEU A 77 -1.47 -13.88 -3.64
CA LEU A 77 -2.27 -13.78 -2.42
C LEU A 77 -3.72 -13.65 -2.89
N ASP A 78 -4.55 -14.67 -2.65
CA ASP A 78 -5.96 -14.66 -3.02
C ASP A 78 -6.83 -14.88 -1.77
N ASP A 79 -7.84 -14.03 -1.54
CA ASP A 79 -8.76 -14.17 -0.40
C ASP A 79 -8.03 -14.27 0.95
N LEU A 80 -7.14 -13.30 1.18
CA LEU A 80 -6.35 -13.17 2.40
C LEU A 80 -6.89 -12.00 3.23
N THR A 81 -7.19 -12.26 4.50
CA THR A 81 -7.49 -11.21 5.48
C THR A 81 -6.31 -10.98 6.40
N VAL A 82 -5.88 -9.73 6.54
CA VAL A 82 -4.80 -9.30 7.43
C VAL A 82 -5.31 -8.24 8.38
N TYR A 83 -5.12 -8.42 9.69
CA TYR A 83 -5.43 -7.38 10.67
C TYR A 83 -4.52 -7.42 11.90
N ASN A 84 -4.54 -6.35 12.68
CA ASN A 84 -3.74 -6.20 13.91
C ASN A 84 -2.24 -6.54 13.74
N VAL A 85 -1.67 -6.16 12.60
CA VAL A 85 -0.24 -6.32 12.33
C VAL A 85 0.53 -5.08 12.78
N GLY A 86 1.64 -5.31 13.46
CA GLY A 86 2.57 -4.27 13.88
C GLY A 86 2.58 -4.00 15.37
N TRP A 87 3.15 -2.85 15.75
CA TRP A 87 3.27 -2.42 17.14
C TRP A 87 3.33 -0.90 17.26
N GLN A 88 2.96 -0.39 18.43
CA GLN A 88 3.14 1.02 18.76
C GLN A 88 4.55 1.26 19.33
N SER A 89 5.35 2.12 18.70
CA SER A 89 6.60 2.64 19.25
C SER A 89 6.40 4.04 19.85
N THR A 90 7.44 4.55 20.52
CA THR A 90 7.46 5.88 21.15
C THR A 90 7.43 7.02 20.15
N ASP A 91 7.86 6.79 18.90
CA ASP A 91 7.85 7.75 17.80
C ASP A 91 6.54 7.68 16.97
N ARG A 92 6.16 6.48 16.54
CA ARG A 92 4.94 6.21 15.75
C ARG A 92 4.58 4.73 15.80
N GLY A 93 3.48 4.35 15.17
CA GLY A 93 3.23 2.92 14.92
C GLY A 93 4.13 2.37 13.81
N HIS A 94 4.50 1.09 13.94
CA HIS A 94 5.37 0.34 13.06
C HIS A 94 4.76 -1.03 12.74
N GLY A 95 5.44 -1.77 11.85
CA GLY A 95 4.89 -2.96 11.21
C GLY A 95 4.10 -2.62 9.95
N HIS A 96 4.01 -3.58 9.04
CA HIS A 96 3.28 -3.43 7.78
C HIS A 96 2.37 -4.63 7.61
N GLY A 97 1.08 -4.39 7.29
CA GLY A 97 0.15 -5.48 6.98
C GLY A 97 0.60 -6.30 5.77
N LEU A 98 1.38 -5.70 4.86
CA LEU A 98 2.20 -6.43 3.90
C LEU A 98 3.36 -5.55 3.45
N TYR A 99 4.57 -6.10 3.41
CA TYR A 99 5.72 -5.54 2.74
C TYR A 99 6.17 -6.51 1.65
N THR A 100 5.94 -6.15 0.38
CA THR A 100 6.29 -6.99 -0.76
C THR A 100 7.32 -6.38 -1.70
N GLN A 101 8.11 -7.26 -2.31
CA GLN A 101 9.09 -7.00 -3.37
C GLN A 101 8.97 -8.04 -4.49
N ASN A 102 9.27 -7.65 -5.73
CA ASN A 102 9.23 -8.51 -6.90
C ASN A 102 10.19 -8.03 -8.00
N TYR A 103 10.79 -8.98 -8.73
CA TYR A 103 11.52 -8.69 -9.97
C TYR A 103 10.56 -8.90 -11.14
N GLY A 104 9.90 -7.84 -11.61
CA GLY A 104 8.87 -7.90 -12.64
C GLY A 104 9.32 -8.48 -13.98
N SER A 105 10.60 -8.35 -14.34
CA SER A 105 11.18 -9.00 -15.52
C SER A 105 11.17 -10.53 -15.43
N ALA A 106 11.06 -11.07 -14.22
CA ALA A 106 11.06 -12.49 -13.94
C ALA A 106 9.63 -13.05 -13.76
N GLY A 107 8.60 -12.19 -13.67
CA GLY A 107 7.19 -12.57 -13.59
C GLY A 107 6.34 -11.61 -12.73
N VAL A 108 5.04 -11.90 -12.61
CA VAL A 108 4.07 -11.03 -11.91
C VAL A 108 3.69 -11.61 -10.55
N LYS A 109 3.58 -10.74 -9.54
CA LYS A 109 2.90 -11.02 -8.27
C LYS A 109 1.46 -10.51 -8.30
N ARG A 110 0.51 -11.35 -7.88
CA ARG A 110 -0.91 -11.00 -7.80
C ARG A 110 -1.38 -10.87 -6.35
N ILE A 111 -2.17 -9.84 -6.07
CA ILE A 111 -2.93 -9.66 -4.83
C ILE A 111 -4.39 -9.49 -5.26
N ASP A 112 -5.27 -10.41 -4.88
CA ASP A 112 -6.66 -10.42 -5.35
C ASP A 112 -7.64 -10.81 -4.23
N ARG A 113 -8.75 -10.07 -4.10
CA ARG A 113 -9.78 -10.31 -3.08
C ARG A 113 -9.25 -10.30 -1.65
N CYS A 114 -8.22 -9.50 -1.37
CA CYS A 114 -7.65 -9.39 -0.03
C CYS A 114 -8.29 -8.27 0.79
N ALA A 115 -8.19 -8.37 2.12
CA ALA A 115 -8.52 -7.29 3.05
C ALA A 115 -7.33 -7.01 3.96
N PHE A 116 -6.81 -5.78 3.91
CA PHE A 116 -5.71 -5.33 4.77
C PHE A 116 -6.23 -4.26 5.73
N ILE A 117 -6.31 -4.60 7.02
CA ILE A 117 -6.82 -3.74 8.09
C ILE A 117 -5.69 -3.56 9.10
N ALA A 118 -4.64 -2.83 8.71
CA ALA A 118 -3.44 -2.73 9.53
C ALA A 118 -3.69 -1.89 10.80
N GLY A 119 -3.18 -2.38 11.94
CA GLY A 119 -3.44 -1.79 13.25
C GLY A 119 -2.49 -0.65 13.63
N PHE A 120 -1.24 -0.67 13.16
CA PHE A 120 -0.19 0.21 13.70
C PHE A 120 0.62 0.98 12.66
N GLY A 121 0.92 0.40 11.51
CA GLY A 121 1.70 1.07 10.45
C GLY A 121 0.93 1.21 9.14
N LEU A 122 1.56 0.76 8.04
CA LEU A 122 0.94 0.80 6.71
C LEU A 122 0.05 -0.44 6.52
N ALA A 123 -1.09 -0.26 5.84
CA ALA A 123 -1.95 -1.35 5.38
C ALA A 123 -1.14 -2.34 4.54
N TRP A 124 -0.43 -1.82 3.54
CA TRP A 124 0.59 -2.55 2.81
C TRP A 124 1.52 -1.61 2.05
N LYS A 125 2.67 -2.13 1.62
CA LYS A 125 3.59 -1.44 0.74
C LYS A 125 4.21 -2.36 -0.30
N ILE A 126 4.17 -1.92 -1.55
CA ILE A 126 5.01 -2.41 -2.65
C ILE A 126 6.20 -1.46 -2.68
N TYR A 127 7.29 -1.84 -2.03
CA TYR A 127 8.38 -0.91 -1.72
C TYR A 127 9.76 -1.51 -1.88
N GLY A 128 10.76 -0.66 -2.12
CA GLY A 128 12.14 -1.07 -2.18
C GLY A 128 13.10 0.09 -2.03
N GLU A 129 14.29 -0.24 -1.55
CA GLU A 129 15.42 0.69 -1.43
C GLU A 129 16.58 0.23 -2.31
N THR A 130 16.24 -0.44 -3.42
CA THR A 130 17.23 -0.98 -4.35
C THR A 130 17.92 0.16 -5.10
N PRO A 131 19.26 0.31 -5.00
CA PRO A 131 20.01 1.32 -5.74
C PRO A 131 19.81 1.22 -7.26
N ALA A 132 19.97 2.32 -7.99
CA ALA A 132 19.65 2.40 -9.42
C ALA A 132 20.50 1.51 -10.34
N ASP A 133 21.65 1.03 -9.87
CA ASP A 133 22.55 0.10 -10.58
C ASP A 133 22.18 -1.38 -10.38
N GLN A 134 21.15 -1.67 -9.58
CA GLN A 134 20.65 -3.01 -9.33
C GLN A 134 19.28 -3.24 -9.99
N PRO A 135 18.89 -4.50 -10.27
CA PRO A 135 17.58 -4.81 -10.83
C PRO A 135 16.43 -4.32 -9.95
N ASN A 136 15.43 -3.71 -10.57
CA ASN A 136 14.26 -3.16 -9.87
C ASN A 136 13.49 -4.27 -9.12
N LYS A 137 13.31 -4.09 -7.81
CA LYS A 137 12.56 -4.99 -6.91
C LYS A 137 11.10 -4.57 -6.70
N ILE A 138 10.62 -3.61 -7.46
CA ILE A 138 9.32 -2.98 -7.28
C ILE A 138 8.56 -3.05 -8.61
N SER A 139 8.58 -4.21 -9.27
CA SER A 139 7.97 -4.33 -10.59
C SER A 139 7.11 -5.57 -10.81
N GLY A 140 6.20 -5.50 -11.77
CA GLY A 140 5.33 -6.61 -12.16
C GLY A 140 4.33 -6.96 -11.06
N TYR A 141 3.39 -6.05 -10.77
CA TYR A 141 2.34 -6.28 -9.78
C TYR A 141 0.95 -6.10 -10.37
N THR A 142 0.03 -6.92 -9.90
CA THR A 142 -1.41 -6.72 -10.13
C THR A 142 -2.14 -6.81 -8.79
N VAL A 143 -2.81 -5.73 -8.39
CA VAL A 143 -3.64 -5.65 -7.19
C VAL A 143 -5.09 -5.42 -7.61
N ARG A 144 -5.98 -6.32 -7.19
CA ARG A 144 -7.39 -6.32 -7.61
C ARG A 144 -8.35 -6.63 -6.47
N ASN A 145 -9.57 -6.13 -6.55
CA ASN A 145 -10.68 -6.50 -5.68
C ASN A 145 -10.33 -6.42 -4.18
N THR A 146 -9.42 -5.52 -3.81
CA THR A 146 -8.77 -5.53 -2.49
C THR A 146 -9.22 -4.33 -1.69
N ILE A 147 -9.46 -4.55 -0.39
CA ILE A 147 -9.81 -3.51 0.57
C ILE A 147 -8.59 -3.20 1.43
N SER A 148 -8.33 -1.92 1.65
CA SER A 148 -7.23 -1.44 2.50
C SER A 148 -7.73 -0.37 3.45
N VAL A 149 -7.60 -0.62 4.75
CA VAL A 149 -7.85 0.34 5.82
C VAL A 149 -6.50 0.69 6.45
N GLY A 150 -6.08 1.93 6.27
CA GLY A 150 -4.75 2.43 6.55
C GLY A 150 -4.02 2.91 5.30
N ASP A 151 -2.83 3.47 5.50
CA ASP A 151 -2.04 4.05 4.42
C ASP A 151 -1.33 2.96 3.59
N VAL A 152 -1.22 3.19 2.28
CA VAL A 152 -0.53 2.31 1.33
C VAL A 152 0.52 3.06 0.54
N ILE A 153 1.62 2.38 0.19
CA ILE A 153 2.71 2.96 -0.60
C ILE A 153 3.09 2.03 -1.76
N VAL A 154 3.22 2.59 -2.96
CA VAL A 154 3.70 1.91 -4.17
C VAL A 154 4.84 2.73 -4.78
N GLY A 155 6.08 2.35 -4.51
CA GLY A 155 7.25 3.08 -5.00
C GLY A 155 8.49 2.77 -4.17
N GLY A 156 9.60 3.47 -4.41
CA GLY A 156 10.84 3.19 -3.70
C GLY A 156 11.72 4.42 -3.48
N ARG A 157 12.78 4.22 -2.70
CA ARG A 157 13.71 5.29 -2.34
C ARG A 157 14.59 5.75 -3.51
N TYR A 158 15.09 4.82 -4.30
CA TYR A 158 16.02 5.11 -5.39
C TYR A 158 15.40 4.79 -6.75
N GLN A 159 14.74 3.64 -6.85
CA GLN A 159 13.93 3.25 -8.00
C GLN A 159 12.45 3.37 -7.66
N GLY A 160 11.63 3.75 -8.65
CA GLY A 160 10.18 3.72 -8.51
C GLY A 160 9.60 2.37 -8.92
N ALA A 161 8.30 2.22 -8.67
CA ALA A 161 7.56 1.06 -9.09
C ALA A 161 7.39 1.02 -10.62
N GLU A 162 7.39 -0.17 -11.21
CA GLU A 162 7.30 -0.35 -12.65
C GLU A 162 6.33 -1.49 -13.02
N ASP A 163 5.51 -1.33 -14.06
CA ASP A 163 4.53 -2.34 -14.47
C ASP A 163 3.60 -2.77 -13.33
N VAL A 164 2.91 -1.78 -12.74
CA VAL A 164 1.99 -2.01 -11.62
C VAL A 164 0.57 -1.65 -12.04
N VAL A 165 -0.35 -2.60 -11.87
CA VAL A 165 -1.79 -2.40 -12.07
C VAL A 165 -2.51 -2.50 -10.74
N ILE A 166 -3.30 -1.48 -10.40
CA ILE A 166 -4.16 -1.42 -9.22
C ILE A 166 -5.56 -1.06 -9.69
N GLU A 167 -6.49 -2.00 -9.57
CA GLU A 167 -7.84 -1.80 -10.05
C GLU A 167 -8.93 -2.45 -9.20
N ASP A 168 -10.13 -1.87 -9.23
CA ASP A 168 -11.29 -2.41 -8.53
C ASP A 168 -11.06 -2.56 -7.01
N CYS A 169 -10.25 -1.68 -6.42
CA CYS A 169 -9.91 -1.68 -4.99
C CYS A 169 -10.62 -0.57 -4.20
N VAL A 170 -10.72 -0.76 -2.88
CA VAL A 170 -11.23 0.23 -1.94
C VAL A 170 -10.13 0.61 -0.95
N PHE A 171 -9.90 1.90 -0.80
CA PHE A 171 -8.90 2.47 0.10
C PHE A 171 -9.58 3.38 1.12
N VAL A 172 -9.30 3.17 2.40
CA VAL A 172 -9.69 4.04 3.51
C VAL A 172 -8.41 4.50 4.19
N GLY A 173 -7.89 5.66 3.78
CA GLY A 173 -6.57 6.15 4.18
C GLY A 173 -5.87 6.91 3.06
N THR A 174 -4.54 6.98 3.14
CA THR A 174 -3.69 7.59 2.11
C THR A 174 -3.14 6.55 1.16
N VAL A 175 -3.35 6.75 -0.14
CA VAL A 175 -2.71 6.01 -1.22
C VAL A 175 -1.56 6.85 -1.76
N MET A 176 -0.33 6.37 -1.60
CA MET A 176 0.85 7.03 -2.16
C MET A 176 1.39 6.24 -3.36
N LEU A 177 1.21 6.78 -4.55
CA LEU A 177 1.76 6.25 -5.79
C LEU A 177 3.08 6.98 -6.11
N GLY A 178 4.15 6.36 -5.64
CA GLY A 178 5.53 6.80 -5.77
C GLY A 178 6.15 7.14 -4.41
N TYR A 179 7.45 7.40 -4.39
CA TYR A 179 8.12 7.89 -3.19
C TYR A 179 9.22 8.88 -3.60
N LEU A 180 10.50 8.48 -3.55
CA LEU A 180 11.60 9.29 -4.06
C LEU A 180 12.00 8.89 -5.48
N GLY A 181 11.93 7.60 -5.80
CA GLY A 181 12.07 7.08 -7.15
C GLY A 181 10.83 7.37 -8.01
N ARG A 182 11.06 7.57 -9.32
CA ARG A 182 10.01 7.82 -10.31
C ARG A 182 9.35 6.52 -10.73
N ASN A 183 8.04 6.44 -10.57
CA ASN A 183 7.25 5.28 -11.02
C ASN A 183 7.14 5.26 -12.56
N LYS A 184 6.95 4.09 -13.15
CA LYS A 184 6.80 3.90 -14.61
C LYS A 184 5.69 2.91 -14.92
N ARG A 185 4.88 3.16 -15.95
CA ARG A 185 3.82 2.24 -16.41
C ARG A 185 2.95 1.76 -15.24
N VAL A 186 2.44 2.71 -14.46
CA VAL A 186 1.52 2.45 -13.34
C VAL A 186 0.10 2.74 -13.79
N THR A 187 -0.79 1.78 -13.62
CA THR A 187 -2.23 1.93 -13.87
C THR A 187 -2.97 1.89 -12.55
N PHE A 188 -3.71 2.96 -12.26
CA PHE A 188 -4.59 3.10 -11.10
C PHE A 188 -6.00 3.40 -11.60
N ARG A 189 -6.88 2.39 -11.66
CA ARG A 189 -8.20 2.58 -12.27
C ARG A 189 -9.37 1.90 -11.57
N ARG A 190 -10.57 2.46 -11.68
CA ARG A 190 -11.81 1.92 -11.09
C ARG A 190 -11.71 1.67 -9.58
N ASN A 191 -10.94 2.49 -8.87
CA ASN A 191 -10.79 2.38 -7.41
C ASN A 191 -11.71 3.36 -6.68
N LEU A 192 -12.07 3.04 -5.45
CA LEU A 192 -12.66 3.97 -4.49
C LEU A 192 -11.59 4.38 -3.47
N VAL A 193 -11.28 5.67 -3.37
CA VAL A 193 -10.36 6.21 -2.37
C VAL A 193 -11.15 7.11 -1.43
N ILE A 194 -11.23 6.73 -0.16
CA ILE A 194 -11.77 7.55 0.94
C ILE A 194 -10.58 8.03 1.76
N GLY A 195 -10.16 9.27 1.54
CA GLY A 195 -8.95 9.84 2.12
C GLY A 195 -8.09 10.52 1.05
N ASN A 196 -6.81 10.16 0.99
CA ASN A 196 -5.82 10.85 0.16
C ASN A 196 -5.33 9.98 -0.98
N LEU A 197 -5.02 10.63 -2.10
CA LEU A 197 -4.30 10.04 -3.20
C LEU A 197 -3.16 10.99 -3.57
N ASP A 198 -1.92 10.56 -3.31
CA ASP A 198 -0.69 11.28 -3.62
C ASP A 198 0.02 10.60 -4.79
N PHE A 199 0.48 11.41 -5.75
CA PHE A 199 1.23 10.95 -6.91
C PHE A 199 2.56 11.68 -6.99
N ARG A 200 3.65 10.92 -7.08
CA ARG A 200 4.96 11.43 -7.45
C ARG A 200 5.18 11.27 -8.96
N PRO A 201 5.92 12.21 -9.60
CA PRO A 201 6.31 12.11 -11.01
C PRO A 201 6.69 10.72 -11.48
N GLY A 202 6.14 10.33 -12.63
CA GLY A 202 6.37 9.04 -13.26
C GLY A 202 6.11 9.09 -14.75
N ASP A 203 6.47 8.01 -15.43
CA ASP A 203 6.33 7.89 -16.89
C ASP A 203 5.20 6.91 -17.19
N ASP A 204 4.35 7.23 -18.18
CA ASP A 204 3.21 6.39 -18.60
C ASP A 204 2.24 6.06 -17.45
N LEU A 205 1.92 7.06 -16.61
CA LEU A 205 0.93 6.94 -15.54
C LEU A 205 -0.49 6.97 -16.12
N VAL A 206 -1.31 5.99 -15.74
CA VAL A 206 -2.73 5.91 -16.12
C VAL A 206 -3.60 6.00 -14.85
N VAL A 207 -4.44 7.03 -14.74
CA VAL A 207 -5.37 7.25 -13.63
C VAL A 207 -6.79 7.39 -14.17
N GLU A 208 -7.60 6.33 -14.07
CA GLU A 208 -8.88 6.25 -14.80
C GLU A 208 -10.06 5.78 -13.96
N ASP A 209 -11.23 6.40 -14.16
CA ASP A 209 -12.50 5.91 -13.62
C ASP A 209 -12.51 5.70 -12.10
N ASN A 210 -11.66 6.40 -11.35
CA ASN A 210 -11.63 6.30 -9.89
C ASN A 210 -12.68 7.21 -9.26
N THR A 211 -13.23 6.79 -8.12
CA THR A 211 -14.01 7.65 -7.23
C THR A 211 -13.16 8.03 -6.03
N ILE A 212 -12.97 9.31 -5.82
CA ILE A 212 -12.16 9.85 -4.72
C ILE A 212 -13.05 10.69 -3.83
N VAL A 213 -13.07 10.38 -2.55
CA VAL A 213 -13.75 11.12 -1.49
C VAL A 213 -12.68 11.68 -0.56
N VAL A 214 -12.39 12.97 -0.70
CA VAL A 214 -11.42 13.69 0.14
C VAL A 214 -12.14 14.12 1.41
N LEU A 215 -11.74 13.52 2.52
CA LEU A 215 -12.30 13.89 3.83
C LEU A 215 -11.67 15.21 4.32
N PRO A 216 -12.46 16.08 4.98
CA PRO A 216 -11.90 17.26 5.63
C PRO A 216 -10.89 16.83 6.72
N PRO A 217 -9.95 17.72 7.10
CA PRO A 217 -9.07 17.46 8.24
C PRO A 217 -9.93 17.14 9.48
N TYR A 218 -9.80 15.92 9.99
CA TYR A 218 -10.44 15.53 11.23
C TYR A 218 -9.45 15.67 12.40
N ARG A 219 -9.88 16.36 13.46
CA ARG A 219 -9.10 16.47 14.70
C ARG A 219 -9.37 15.26 15.57
N ARG A 220 -8.33 14.49 15.88
CA ARG A 220 -8.38 13.41 16.87
C ARG A 220 -7.48 13.80 18.05
N ALA A 221 -8.02 13.80 19.26
CA ALA A 221 -7.28 13.98 20.52
C ALA A 221 -6.31 15.20 20.55
N GLY A 222 -6.75 16.36 20.08
CA GLY A 222 -5.94 17.59 20.11
C GLY A 222 -4.84 17.69 19.05
N VAL A 223 -4.63 16.64 18.24
CA VAL A 223 -3.75 16.67 17.08
C VAL A 223 -4.59 17.01 15.85
N THR A 224 -4.25 18.12 15.18
CA THR A 224 -4.78 18.41 13.85
C THR A 224 -4.01 17.56 12.87
N TYR A 225 -4.61 16.47 12.40
CA TYR A 225 -4.16 15.88 11.16
C TYR A 225 -4.50 16.89 10.07
N GLY A 226 -3.47 17.39 9.38
CA GLY A 226 -3.62 18.40 8.35
C GLY A 226 -4.64 17.96 7.30
N PRO A 227 -5.20 18.90 6.52
CA PRO A 227 -6.03 18.52 5.38
C PRO A 227 -5.27 17.47 4.61
N GLY A 228 -5.97 16.38 4.31
CA GLY A 228 -5.43 15.39 3.43
C GLY A 228 -4.89 16.08 2.18
N ASN A 229 -3.59 15.97 1.92
CA ASN A 229 -2.98 16.62 0.77
C ASN A 229 -3.46 15.87 -0.48
N PHE A 230 -4.62 16.26 -1.00
CA PHE A 230 -5.00 15.94 -2.36
C PHE A 230 -4.25 16.88 -3.30
N GLY A 231 -2.94 16.64 -3.40
CA GLY A 231 -2.00 17.53 -4.06
C GLY A 231 -1.60 17.01 -5.43
N TRP A 232 -2.37 17.31 -6.46
CA TRP A 232 -1.80 17.40 -7.80
C TRP A 232 -0.90 18.63 -7.81
N LYS A 233 0.38 18.49 -7.48
CA LYS A 233 1.32 19.58 -7.72
C LYS A 233 1.46 19.72 -9.25
N ALA A 234 0.95 20.79 -9.86
CA ALA A 234 1.10 21.07 -11.31
C ALA A 234 2.55 20.91 -11.78
N GLU A 235 3.49 21.35 -10.94
CA GLU A 235 4.92 21.26 -11.18
C GLU A 235 5.38 19.81 -11.34
N ALA A 236 4.73 18.87 -10.66
CA ALA A 236 4.96 17.45 -10.83
C ALA A 236 4.46 16.98 -12.20
N LEU A 237 3.25 17.38 -12.63
CA LEU A 237 2.59 16.87 -13.84
C LEU A 237 3.31 17.20 -15.15
N ALA A 238 3.87 18.41 -15.26
CA ALA A 238 4.70 18.79 -16.41
C ALA A 238 5.96 17.90 -16.57
N SER A 239 6.35 17.20 -15.50
CA SER A 239 7.49 16.27 -15.51
C SER A 239 7.11 14.81 -15.80
N TYR A 240 5.82 14.47 -15.94
CA TYR A 240 5.40 13.11 -16.31
C TYR A 240 5.46 12.97 -17.83
N ALA A 241 6.08 11.91 -18.32
CA ALA A 241 5.95 11.51 -19.71
C ALA A 241 4.60 10.81 -19.91
N ASN A 242 3.77 11.31 -20.83
CA ASN A 242 2.53 10.69 -21.30
C ASN A 242 1.49 10.27 -20.22
N PRO A 243 1.15 11.11 -19.23
CA PRO A 243 0.10 10.76 -18.28
C PRO A 243 -1.27 10.68 -18.98
N THR A 244 -2.06 9.65 -18.66
CA THR A 244 -3.47 9.55 -19.04
C THR A 244 -4.34 9.68 -17.80
N VAL A 245 -5.16 10.73 -17.74
CA VAL A 245 -6.07 10.98 -16.60
C VAL A 245 -7.48 11.25 -17.14
N ARG A 246 -8.43 10.33 -16.92
CA ARG A 246 -9.82 10.47 -17.43
C ARG A 246 -10.85 9.75 -16.56
N GLY A 247 -12.12 10.14 -16.66
CA GLY A 247 -13.25 9.44 -16.02
C GLY A 247 -13.30 9.44 -14.48
N ASN A 248 -12.30 10.02 -13.80
CA ASN A 248 -12.27 10.10 -12.34
C ASN A 248 -13.37 11.04 -11.81
N ARG A 249 -13.89 10.75 -10.61
CA ARG A 249 -14.85 11.59 -9.86
C ARG A 249 -14.20 11.98 -8.54
N VAL A 250 -14.28 13.25 -8.17
CA VAL A 250 -13.72 13.75 -6.90
C VAL A 250 -14.80 14.46 -6.10
N TYR A 251 -15.04 13.98 -4.88
CA TYR A 251 -15.94 14.55 -3.89
C TYR A 251 -15.10 15.12 -2.76
N THR A 252 -15.39 16.36 -2.35
CA THR A 252 -14.59 17.08 -1.36
C THR A 252 -15.40 18.21 -0.77
N ASP A 253 -15.35 18.35 0.55
CA ASP A 253 -15.85 19.53 1.27
C ASP A 253 -14.72 20.51 1.60
N ALA A 254 -13.49 20.22 1.16
CA ALA A 254 -12.36 21.11 1.37
C ALA A 254 -12.55 22.41 0.55
N PRO A 255 -12.41 23.60 1.17
CA PRO A 255 -12.66 24.88 0.51
C PRO A 255 -11.69 25.17 -0.65
N SER A 256 -10.57 24.45 -0.73
CA SER A 256 -9.58 24.55 -1.81
C SER A 256 -9.06 23.16 -2.20
N VAL A 257 -9.59 22.59 -3.28
CA VAL A 257 -8.88 21.54 -4.02
C VAL A 257 -8.17 22.20 -5.19
N ALA A 258 -6.85 22.29 -5.09
CA ALA A 258 -6.00 22.82 -6.15
C ALA A 258 -5.76 21.70 -7.19
N PHE A 259 -6.59 21.67 -8.24
CA PHE A 259 -6.26 20.94 -9.47
C PHE A 259 -5.34 21.82 -10.30
N ASN A 260 -4.05 21.83 -9.98
CA ASN A 260 -3.12 22.65 -10.71
C ASN A 260 -2.74 21.94 -12.03
N GLY A 261 -3.15 22.50 -13.17
CA GLY A 261 -2.46 22.29 -14.46
C GLY A 261 -3.16 21.41 -15.51
N TRP A 262 -4.23 20.70 -15.17
CA TRP A 262 -5.15 20.12 -16.16
C TRP A 262 -6.55 20.62 -15.89
N THR A 263 -7.16 21.24 -16.90
CA THR A 263 -8.61 21.33 -16.97
C THR A 263 -9.13 19.91 -16.97
N LEU A 264 -9.75 19.56 -15.85
CA LEU A 264 -10.47 18.36 -15.53
C LEU A 264 -11.55 18.12 -16.60
N LEU A 265 -11.19 17.64 -17.80
CA LEU A 265 -12.09 17.69 -18.96
C LEU A 265 -13.38 16.88 -18.74
N HIS A 266 -13.38 15.96 -17.75
CA HIS A 266 -14.55 15.13 -17.42
C HIS A 266 -14.64 14.69 -15.94
N ALA A 267 -14.06 15.39 -14.95
CA ALA A 267 -14.46 15.10 -13.56
C ALA A 267 -15.56 16.06 -13.14
N THR A 268 -16.70 15.49 -12.77
CA THR A 268 -17.80 16.24 -12.18
C THR A 268 -17.39 16.62 -10.76
N LEU A 269 -17.06 17.89 -10.56
CA LEU A 269 -16.91 18.49 -9.23
C LEU A 269 -18.30 18.68 -8.63
N ASN A 270 -18.74 17.74 -7.80
CA ASN A 270 -19.95 17.90 -7.01
C ASN A 270 -19.58 18.59 -5.70
N LYS A 271 -19.67 19.93 -5.69
CA LYS A 271 -19.71 20.70 -4.43
C LYS A 271 -21.09 20.53 -3.82
N GLY A 272 -21.23 19.58 -2.91
CA GLY A 272 -22.49 19.37 -2.20
C GLY A 272 -22.71 17.94 -1.78
N LEU A 273 -22.13 17.55 -0.64
CA LEU A 273 -22.78 16.61 0.26
C LEU A 273 -23.76 17.42 1.12
N ALA A 274 -24.89 17.81 0.52
CA ALA A 274 -26.03 18.26 1.31
C ALA A 274 -26.56 17.03 2.09
N ALA A 275 -26.25 16.98 3.38
CA ALA A 275 -26.83 16.13 4.43
C ALA A 275 -27.28 14.71 4.01
N TRP A 276 -26.43 13.72 4.33
CA TRP A 276 -26.87 12.35 4.64
C TRP A 276 -26.63 12.08 6.12
#